data_AF-A0ABD5PTT5-F1
#
_entry.id   AF-A0ABD5PTT5-F1
#
_cell.length_a   1.000
_cell.length_b   1.000
_cell.length_c   1.000
_cell.angle_alpha   90.00
_cell.angle_beta   90.00
_cell.angle_gamma   90.00
#
_symmetry.space_group_name_H-M   'P 1'
#
loop_
_entity.id
_entity.type
_entity.pdbx_description
1 polymer ?
#
loop_
_entity_poly.entity_id
_entity_poly.type
_entity_poly.pdbx_seq_one_letter_code
_entity_poly.pdbx_strand_id
1 'polypeptide(L)'
;MTSRERRDDRRVVFERDEYACRNCGAIGGDDEPTTVRTYPVGDVSLEGTAHESSLVTVCERCFTALQESDALSNLSVDRDELFRLVRETTRTQGATISDVASFASLVTSLPTALAETEPGDESRDYAAEYVETRRDVLLAIDVVDTRLDRLGAVETTDLGPEVATPLETVTETATTLQSDLREVVELGETVVTGLDRCHGCFEPLEGAAASESGSGTRACGTCALEPRSTDDWRRSAGDGVAFERLFSTINDRLRGTSTTTEALTDRTMALAETLLEE
;
A
#
# COMPACT_ATOMS: atom_id res chain seq x y z
N MET A 1 7.94 -25.68 10.53
CA MET A 1 8.91 -25.01 9.64
C MET A 1 10.23 -24.83 10.36
N THR A 2 11.32 -25.24 9.71
CA THR A 2 12.70 -25.10 10.23
C THR A 2 13.32 -23.78 9.75
N SER A 3 14.38 -23.31 10.42
CA SER A 3 15.09 -22.07 10.03
C SER A 3 15.76 -22.12 8.65
N ARG A 4 15.83 -23.30 8.01
CA ARG A 4 16.32 -23.48 6.63
C ARG A 4 15.22 -23.19 5.60
N GLU A 5 14.03 -23.76 5.79
CA GLU A 5 12.86 -23.51 4.92
C GLU A 5 12.54 -22.01 4.87
N ARG A 6 12.58 -21.32 6.02
CA ARG A 6 12.40 -19.86 6.09
C ARG A 6 13.48 -19.03 5.35
N ARG A 7 14.70 -19.56 5.19
CA ARG A 7 15.77 -18.88 4.43
C ARG A 7 15.61 -19.11 2.94
N ASP A 8 15.17 -20.30 2.55
CA ASP A 8 14.92 -20.65 1.15
C ASP A 8 13.73 -19.83 0.60
N ASP A 9 12.66 -19.65 1.38
CA ASP A 9 11.50 -18.82 1.00
C ASP A 9 11.86 -17.32 0.81
N ARG A 10 12.78 -16.79 1.62
CA ARG A 10 13.22 -15.38 1.49
C ARG A 10 14.16 -15.16 0.32
N ARG A 11 14.87 -16.19 -0.13
CA ARG A 11 15.74 -16.11 -1.30
C ARG A 11 14.93 -15.90 -2.59
N VAL A 12 13.77 -16.54 -2.71
CA VAL A 12 12.87 -16.36 -3.86
C VAL A 12 12.44 -14.90 -3.99
N VAL A 13 12.17 -14.22 -2.87
CA VAL A 13 11.84 -12.78 -2.85
C VAL A 13 12.99 -11.93 -3.38
N PHE A 14 14.23 -12.21 -2.97
CA PHE A 14 15.41 -11.48 -3.45
C PHE A 14 15.68 -11.73 -4.94
N GLU A 15 15.59 -12.98 -5.40
CA GLU A 15 15.78 -13.34 -6.80
C GLU A 15 14.72 -12.68 -7.70
N ARG A 16 13.46 -12.70 -7.26
CA ARG A 16 12.33 -12.04 -7.95
C ARG A 16 12.54 -10.54 -8.08
N ASP A 17 13.02 -9.89 -7.03
CA ASP A 17 13.27 -8.44 -7.02
C ASP A 17 14.66 -8.07 -7.55
N GLU A 18 15.40 -9.02 -8.12
CA GLU A 18 16.75 -8.85 -8.65
C GLU A 18 17.73 -8.22 -7.64
N TYR A 19 17.54 -8.53 -6.35
CA TYR A 19 18.26 -7.94 -5.23
C TYR A 19 18.19 -6.40 -5.16
N ALA A 20 17.23 -5.77 -5.85
CA ALA A 20 17.00 -4.34 -5.83
C ALA A 20 16.00 -3.94 -4.73
N CYS A 21 16.29 -2.83 -4.05
CA CYS A 21 15.33 -2.22 -3.12
C CYS A 21 14.12 -1.70 -3.88
N ARG A 22 12.93 -2.26 -3.62
CA ARG A 22 11.67 -1.86 -4.25
C ARG A 22 11.22 -0.43 -3.92
N ASN A 23 11.77 0.18 -2.87
CA ASN A 23 11.49 1.58 -2.52
C ASN A 23 12.42 2.57 -3.23
N CYS A 24 13.74 2.32 -3.26
CA CYS A 24 14.73 3.30 -3.72
C CYS A 24 15.62 2.86 -4.88
N GLY A 25 15.48 1.62 -5.37
CA GLY A 25 16.27 1.07 -6.47
C GLY A 25 17.71 0.70 -6.13
N ALA A 26 18.16 0.88 -4.88
CA ALA A 26 19.50 0.49 -4.46
C ALA A 26 19.70 -1.03 -4.63
N ILE A 27 20.76 -1.41 -5.33
CA ILE A 27 21.08 -2.82 -5.65
C ILE A 27 21.94 -3.40 -4.54
N GLY A 28 21.55 -4.57 -4.04
CA GLY A 28 22.33 -5.41 -3.14
C GLY A 28 22.78 -6.72 -3.79
N GLY A 29 23.35 -7.62 -3.00
CA GLY A 29 23.89 -8.90 -3.46
C GLY A 29 25.22 -9.23 -2.81
N ASP A 30 25.76 -10.42 -3.08
CA ASP A 30 27.01 -10.88 -2.47
C ASP A 30 28.23 -10.01 -2.85
N ASP A 31 28.17 -9.36 -4.02
CA ASP A 31 29.24 -8.51 -4.56
C ASP A 31 28.94 -7.00 -4.43
N GLU A 32 27.79 -6.61 -3.87
CA GLU A 32 27.33 -5.22 -3.80
C GLU A 32 27.38 -4.67 -2.35
N PRO A 33 27.59 -3.35 -2.17
CA PRO A 33 27.76 -2.78 -0.83
C PRO A 33 26.45 -2.69 -0.02
N THR A 34 25.30 -2.82 -0.68
CA THR A 34 23.99 -2.62 -0.04
C THR A 34 23.47 -3.93 0.55
N THR A 35 23.30 -3.98 1.88
CA THR A 35 22.57 -5.07 2.53
C THR A 35 21.07 -4.93 2.27
N VAL A 36 20.44 -6.01 1.82
CA VAL A 36 18.99 -6.08 1.55
C VAL A 36 18.28 -7.02 2.53
N ARG A 37 17.00 -6.74 2.78
CA ARG A 37 16.10 -7.50 3.66
C ARG A 37 14.73 -7.63 3.01
N THR A 38 13.98 -8.66 3.42
CA THR A 38 12.56 -8.72 3.06
C THR A 38 11.72 -7.94 4.07
N TYR A 39 10.78 -7.15 3.57
CA TYR A 39 9.80 -6.38 4.33
C TYR A 39 8.39 -6.85 3.95
N PRO A 40 7.50 -7.14 4.92
CA PRO A 40 6.11 -7.49 4.64
C PRO A 40 5.30 -6.24 4.33
N VAL A 41 4.38 -6.37 3.37
CA VAL A 41 3.47 -5.29 2.96
C VAL A 41 2.02 -5.68 3.22
N GLY A 42 1.19 -4.70 3.58
CA GLY A 42 -0.22 -4.88 3.94
C GLY A 42 -0.41 -5.50 5.34
N ASP A 43 -1.54 -6.17 5.55
CA ASP A 43 -1.98 -6.73 6.84
C ASP A 43 -1.19 -7.99 7.28
N VAL A 44 0.14 -8.00 7.11
CA VAL A 44 1.01 -9.12 7.44
C VAL A 44 2.07 -8.67 8.45
N SER A 45 2.12 -9.35 9.59
CA SER A 45 3.08 -9.04 10.65
C SER A 45 4.53 -9.24 10.21
N LEU A 46 5.40 -8.34 10.68
CA LEU A 46 6.88 -8.47 10.62
C LEU A 46 7.37 -9.74 11.30
N GLU A 47 6.67 -10.17 12.35
CA GLU A 47 6.93 -11.41 13.07
C GLU A 47 6.08 -12.55 12.50
N GLY A 48 6.73 -13.55 11.90
CA GLY A 48 6.02 -14.74 11.44
C GLY A 48 6.53 -15.32 10.12
N THR A 49 5.65 -16.07 9.46
CA THR A 49 5.88 -16.68 8.14
C THR A 49 4.94 -16.02 7.16
N ALA A 50 5.42 -14.94 6.53
CA ALA A 50 4.73 -14.26 5.45
C ALA A 50 4.95 -15.02 4.14
N HIS A 51 3.90 -15.13 3.34
CA HIS A 51 4.01 -15.64 1.97
C HIS A 51 4.75 -14.63 1.09
N GLU A 52 5.48 -15.10 0.06
CA GLU A 52 6.28 -14.25 -0.82
C GLU A 52 5.47 -13.17 -1.54
N SER A 53 4.17 -13.41 -1.78
CA SER A 53 3.23 -12.44 -2.36
C SER A 53 2.99 -11.20 -1.49
N SER A 54 3.36 -11.28 -0.20
CA SER A 54 3.27 -10.16 0.75
C SER A 54 4.64 -9.69 1.21
N LEU A 55 5.71 -10.10 0.53
CA LEU A 55 7.08 -9.69 0.86
C LEU A 55 7.70 -8.91 -0.30
N VAL A 56 8.49 -7.89 0.02
CA VAL A 56 9.31 -7.12 -0.93
C VAL A 56 10.74 -6.97 -0.43
N THR A 57 11.68 -6.83 -1.35
CA THR A 57 13.09 -6.55 -1.05
C THR A 57 13.28 -5.06 -0.80
N VAL A 58 13.90 -4.70 0.33
CA VAL A 58 14.27 -3.33 0.67
C VAL A 58 15.70 -3.28 1.19
N CYS A 59 16.40 -2.17 0.96
CA CYS A 59 17.72 -1.96 1.56
C CYS A 59 17.61 -1.69 3.06
N GLU A 60 18.70 -1.92 3.80
CA GLU A 60 18.78 -1.71 5.26
C GLU A 60 18.25 -0.34 5.71
N ARG A 61 18.57 0.72 4.94
CA ARG A 61 18.12 2.09 5.22
C ARG A 61 16.60 2.21 5.12
N CYS A 62 16.00 1.69 4.04
CA CYS A 62 14.55 1.72 3.85
C CYS A 62 13.84 0.83 4.88
N PHE A 63 14.40 -0.34 5.19
CA PHE A 63 13.88 -1.25 6.22
C PHE A 63 13.85 -0.59 7.60
N THR A 64 14.94 0.08 7.97
CA THR A 64 15.03 0.81 9.25
C THR A 64 14.04 1.96 9.28
N ALA A 65 13.97 2.76 8.20
CA ALA A 65 13.06 3.89 8.13
C ALA A 65 11.60 3.47 8.31
N LEU A 66 11.18 2.37 7.66
CA LEU A 66 9.82 1.80 7.74
C LEU A 66 9.48 1.22 9.13
N GLN A 67 10.46 0.71 9.87
CA GLN A 67 10.22 0.19 11.22
C GLN A 67 10.21 1.25 12.31
N GLU A 68 10.90 2.37 12.11
CA GLU A 68 11.07 3.39 13.14
C GLU A 68 9.77 4.14 13.48
N SER A 69 8.71 4.01 12.68
CA SER A 69 7.44 4.75 12.83
C SER A 69 6.83 4.68 14.24
N ASP A 70 6.80 3.49 14.84
CA ASP A 70 6.13 3.24 16.13
C ASP A 70 6.82 3.87 17.34
N ALA A 71 8.08 4.32 17.19
CA ALA A 71 8.90 4.83 18.29
C ALA A 71 9.11 6.36 18.25
N LEU A 72 8.54 7.05 17.27
CA LEU A 72 8.77 8.49 17.09
C LEU A 72 7.87 9.29 18.03
N SER A 73 8.49 10.15 18.84
CA SER A 73 7.78 11.12 19.67
C SER A 73 8.71 12.29 19.95
N ASN A 74 8.21 13.52 19.80
CA ASN A 74 8.93 14.76 20.08
C ASN A 74 10.22 14.90 19.25
N LEU A 75 10.09 14.79 17.93
CA LEU A 75 11.18 15.05 17.00
C LEU A 75 11.45 16.55 16.95
N SER A 76 12.59 16.95 17.51
CA SER A 76 13.11 18.31 17.35
C SER A 76 13.77 18.42 15.98
N VAL A 77 13.20 19.26 15.12
CA VAL A 77 13.71 19.55 13.77
C VAL A 77 13.81 21.07 13.60
N ASP A 78 14.79 21.52 12.82
CA ASP A 78 14.86 22.92 12.41
C ASP A 78 13.92 23.21 11.22
N ARG A 79 13.77 24.49 10.86
CA ARG A 79 12.87 24.91 9.76
C ARG A 79 13.28 24.32 8.40
N ASP A 80 14.58 24.17 8.13
CA ASP A 80 15.09 23.63 6.87
C ASP A 80 14.81 22.12 6.76
N GLU A 81 14.93 21.39 7.88
CA GLU A 81 14.56 19.99 8.00
C GLU A 81 13.05 19.79 7.90
N LEU A 82 12.25 20.63 8.56
CA LEU A 82 10.80 20.60 8.45
C LEU A 82 10.34 20.85 7.01
N PHE A 83 10.91 21.86 6.34
CA PHE A 83 10.63 22.14 4.94
C PHE A 83 10.93 20.93 4.05
N ARG A 84 12.10 20.29 4.23
CA ARG A 84 12.47 19.08 3.50
C ARG A 84 11.49 17.94 3.77
N LEU A 85 11.12 17.72 5.02
CA LEU A 85 10.22 16.64 5.42
C LEU A 85 8.82 16.82 4.82
N VAL A 86 8.24 18.02 4.89
CA VAL A 86 6.95 18.33 4.27
C VAL A 86 7.03 18.13 2.75
N ARG A 87 8.06 18.70 2.11
CA ARG A 87 8.23 18.60 0.66
C ARG A 87 8.39 17.15 0.18
N GLU A 88 9.21 16.36 0.87
CA GLU A 88 9.42 14.95 0.53
C GLU A 88 8.14 14.13 0.75
N THR A 89 7.37 14.43 1.79
CA THR A 89 6.09 13.77 2.06
C THR A 89 5.08 14.06 0.95
N THR A 90 4.85 15.32 0.61
CA THR A 90 3.91 15.71 -0.46
C THR A 90 4.36 15.14 -1.81
N ARG A 91 5.67 15.15 -2.11
CA ARG A 91 6.19 14.54 -3.34
C ARG A 91 5.94 13.03 -3.38
N THR A 92 6.16 12.34 -2.28
CA THR A 92 5.93 10.89 -2.19
C THR A 92 4.46 10.57 -2.35
N GLN A 93 3.57 11.31 -1.68
CA GLN A 93 2.12 11.16 -1.86
C GLN A 93 1.68 11.34 -3.31
N GLY A 94 2.25 12.32 -4.03
CA GLY A 94 2.02 12.49 -5.47
C GLY A 94 2.36 11.25 -6.30
N ALA A 95 3.48 10.58 -5.97
CA ALA A 95 3.86 9.32 -6.61
C ALA A 95 2.88 8.18 -6.24
N THR A 96 2.55 8.03 -4.94
CA THR A 96 1.60 7.01 -4.46
C THR A 96 0.22 7.14 -5.10
N ILE A 97 -0.28 8.36 -5.37
CA ILE A 97 -1.54 8.56 -6.11
C ILE A 97 -1.46 7.89 -7.50
N SER A 98 -0.33 8.02 -8.18
CA SER A 98 -0.13 7.45 -9.52
C SER A 98 -0.09 5.91 -9.46
N ASP A 99 0.55 5.35 -8.43
CA ASP A 99 0.60 3.91 -8.20
C ASP A 99 -0.79 3.35 -7.89
N VAL A 100 -1.56 4.03 -7.02
CA VAL A 100 -2.95 3.67 -6.69
C VAL A 100 -3.88 3.78 -7.89
N ALA A 101 -3.73 4.82 -8.72
CA ALA A 101 -4.51 4.95 -9.95
C ALA A 101 -4.20 3.83 -10.96
N SER A 102 -2.92 3.44 -11.08
CA SER A 102 -2.49 2.32 -11.92
C SER A 102 -3.06 0.99 -11.40
N PHE A 103 -2.98 0.76 -10.09
CA PHE A 103 -3.60 -0.41 -9.44
C PHE A 103 -5.12 -0.44 -9.67
N ALA A 104 -5.82 0.68 -9.49
CA ALA A 104 -7.26 0.78 -9.71
C ALA A 104 -7.63 0.50 -11.18
N SER A 105 -6.84 0.99 -12.14
CA SER A 105 -7.03 0.69 -13.56
C SER A 105 -6.86 -0.81 -13.83
N LEU A 106 -5.83 -1.43 -13.26
CA LEU A 106 -5.59 -2.87 -13.39
C LEU A 106 -6.79 -3.67 -12.84
N VAL A 107 -7.15 -3.47 -11.58
CA VAL A 107 -8.21 -4.28 -10.92
C VAL A 107 -9.57 -4.10 -11.55
N THR A 108 -9.90 -2.91 -12.07
CA THR A 108 -11.17 -2.67 -12.76
C THR A 108 -11.23 -3.31 -14.14
N SER A 109 -10.08 -3.64 -14.74
CA SER A 109 -9.99 -4.37 -16.01
C SER A 109 -10.03 -5.90 -15.83
N LEU A 110 -9.64 -6.41 -14.66
CA LEU A 110 -9.48 -7.84 -14.40
C LEU A 110 -10.75 -8.67 -14.68
N PRO A 111 -11.97 -8.27 -14.29
CA PRO A 111 -13.16 -9.09 -14.56
C PRO A 111 -13.41 -9.34 -16.05
N THR A 112 -13.16 -8.34 -16.89
CA THR A 112 -13.30 -8.48 -18.36
C THR A 112 -12.16 -9.32 -18.92
N ALA A 113 -10.93 -9.00 -18.54
CA ALA A 113 -9.75 -9.73 -19.01
C ALA A 113 -9.84 -11.24 -18.72
N LEU A 114 -10.18 -11.61 -17.49
CA LEU A 114 -10.31 -13.02 -17.09
C LEU A 114 -11.51 -13.73 -17.74
N ALA A 115 -12.56 -13.01 -18.14
CA ALA A 115 -13.70 -13.58 -18.85
C ALA A 115 -13.38 -13.87 -20.32
N GLU A 116 -12.45 -13.13 -20.91
CA GLU A 116 -12.03 -13.25 -22.32
C GLU A 116 -10.84 -14.21 -22.51
N THR A 117 -10.07 -14.45 -21.45
CA THR A 117 -8.90 -15.34 -21.45
C THR A 117 -9.26 -16.80 -21.21
N GLU A 118 -8.80 -17.68 -22.09
CA GLU A 118 -8.84 -19.13 -21.86
C GLU A 118 -7.90 -19.52 -20.70
N PRO A 119 -8.26 -20.48 -19.84
CA PRO A 119 -7.42 -20.90 -18.74
C PRO A 119 -6.05 -21.41 -19.25
N GLY A 120 -4.98 -20.70 -18.89
CA GLY A 120 -3.65 -20.94 -19.44
C GLY A 120 -2.63 -19.88 -19.00
N ASP A 121 -1.59 -19.68 -19.81
CA ASP A 121 -0.48 -18.78 -19.47
C ASP A 121 -0.89 -17.31 -19.38
N GLU A 122 -1.82 -16.83 -20.21
CA GLU A 122 -2.34 -15.44 -20.15
C GLU A 122 -3.00 -15.13 -18.80
N SER A 123 -3.73 -16.09 -18.20
CA SER A 123 -4.31 -15.92 -16.87
C SER A 123 -3.25 -15.85 -15.76
N ARG A 124 -2.06 -16.45 -15.97
CA ARG A 124 -0.94 -16.36 -15.03
C ARG A 124 -0.24 -15.02 -15.12
N ASP A 125 -0.17 -14.44 -16.32
CA ASP A 125 0.41 -13.11 -16.52
C ASP A 125 -0.40 -12.04 -15.76
N TYR A 126 -1.74 -12.06 -15.86
CA TYR A 126 -2.59 -11.16 -15.06
C TYR A 126 -2.43 -11.36 -13.54
N ALA A 127 -2.27 -12.60 -13.10
CA ALA A 127 -2.04 -12.92 -11.70
C ALA A 127 -0.71 -12.34 -11.20
N ALA A 128 0.36 -12.51 -11.98
CA ALA A 128 1.69 -11.98 -11.67
C ALA A 128 1.69 -10.45 -11.66
N GLU A 129 1.09 -9.81 -12.68
CA GLU A 129 0.96 -8.37 -12.79
C GLU A 129 0.17 -7.78 -11.62
N TYR A 130 -0.94 -8.42 -11.23
CA TYR A 130 -1.71 -8.03 -10.06
C TYR A 130 -0.89 -8.11 -8.77
N VAL A 131 -0.25 -9.26 -8.51
CA VAL A 131 0.51 -9.48 -7.28
C VAL A 131 1.73 -8.54 -7.19
N GLU A 132 2.38 -8.23 -8.30
CA GLU A 132 3.42 -7.19 -8.37
C GLU A 132 2.86 -5.81 -8.06
N THR A 133 1.87 -5.36 -8.82
CA THR A 133 1.28 -4.02 -8.65
C THR A 133 0.75 -3.82 -7.24
N ARG A 134 0.12 -4.85 -6.66
CA ARG A 134 -0.35 -4.84 -5.27
C ARG A 134 0.80 -4.64 -4.28
N ARG A 135 1.91 -5.37 -4.42
CA ARG A 135 3.05 -5.24 -3.51
C ARG A 135 3.66 -3.85 -3.57
N ASP A 136 3.80 -3.31 -4.78
CA ASP A 136 4.36 -1.98 -4.99
C ASP A 136 3.44 -0.89 -4.41
N VAL A 137 2.13 -0.96 -4.63
CA VAL A 137 1.20 0.05 -4.08
C VAL A 137 1.11 -0.01 -2.54
N LEU A 138 1.17 -1.20 -1.94
CA LEU A 138 1.17 -1.35 -0.48
C LEU A 138 2.49 -0.83 0.12
N LEU A 139 3.62 -1.09 -0.51
CA LEU A 139 4.90 -0.49 -0.10
C LEU A 139 4.85 1.04 -0.20
N ALA A 140 4.28 1.59 -1.28
CA ALA A 140 4.15 3.02 -1.45
C ALA A 140 3.24 3.66 -0.37
N ILE A 141 2.20 2.94 0.06
CA ILE A 141 1.35 3.32 1.20
C ILE A 141 2.16 3.35 2.50
N ASP A 142 2.82 2.26 2.87
CA ASP A 142 3.61 2.16 4.12
C ASP A 142 4.70 3.25 4.20
N VAL A 143 5.32 3.53 3.05
CA VAL A 143 6.37 4.55 2.90
C VAL A 143 5.84 5.98 3.13
N VAL A 144 4.58 6.26 2.76
CA VAL A 144 3.93 7.54 3.09
C VAL A 144 3.50 7.56 4.55
N ASP A 145 2.93 6.47 5.06
CA ASP A 145 2.48 6.36 6.46
C ASP A 145 3.61 6.68 7.42
N THR A 146 4.77 6.05 7.18
CA THR A 146 6.01 6.31 7.93
C THR A 146 6.41 7.79 7.92
N ARG A 147 6.19 8.49 6.81
CA ARG A 147 6.51 9.92 6.70
C ARG A 147 5.48 10.80 7.41
N LEU A 148 4.21 10.42 7.37
CA LEU A 148 3.15 11.12 8.10
C LEU A 148 3.32 10.95 9.61
N ASP A 149 3.71 9.76 10.08
CA ASP A 149 4.04 9.53 11.48
C ASP A 149 5.25 10.40 11.91
N ARG A 150 6.28 10.50 11.06
CA ARG A 150 7.41 11.42 11.28
C ARG A 150 6.95 12.88 11.35
N LEU A 151 6.08 13.33 10.46
CA LEU A 151 5.54 14.70 10.48
C LEU A 151 4.70 14.96 11.73
N GLY A 152 3.83 14.02 12.10
CA GLY A 152 3.00 14.11 13.31
C GLY A 152 3.79 14.05 14.62
N ALA A 153 4.99 13.46 14.59
CA ALA A 153 5.89 13.40 15.73
C ALA A 153 6.75 14.66 15.92
N VAL A 154 6.73 15.62 14.99
CA VAL A 154 7.49 16.89 15.09
C VAL A 154 7.02 17.69 16.29
N GLU A 155 7.96 18.12 17.14
CA GLU A 155 7.66 18.99 18.26
C GLU A 155 7.34 20.41 17.77
N THR A 156 6.14 20.91 18.07
CA THR A 156 5.65 22.21 17.59
C THR A 156 5.82 23.35 18.58
N THR A 157 6.25 23.07 19.82
CA THR A 157 6.39 24.05 20.91
C THR A 157 7.27 25.23 20.54
N ASP A 158 8.37 24.96 19.84
CA ASP A 158 9.40 25.96 19.50
C ASP A 158 9.22 26.59 18.11
N LEU A 159 8.23 26.13 17.32
CA LEU A 159 8.03 26.56 15.93
C LEU A 159 7.17 27.82 15.79
N GLY A 160 6.49 28.24 16.86
CA GLY A 160 5.53 29.35 16.83
C GLY A 160 4.20 28.98 16.16
N PRO A 161 3.10 29.68 16.50
CA PRO A 161 1.75 29.36 15.99
C PRO A 161 1.61 29.51 14.47
N GLU A 162 2.41 30.39 13.86
CA GLU A 162 2.46 30.64 12.41
C GLU A 162 2.99 29.46 11.60
N VAL A 163 3.82 28.59 12.18
CA VAL A 163 4.29 27.35 11.55
C VAL A 163 3.51 26.13 12.07
N ALA A 164 3.21 26.09 13.38
CA ALA A 164 2.53 24.95 14.00
C ALA A 164 1.13 24.72 13.42
N THR A 165 0.32 25.78 13.25
CA THR A 165 -1.07 25.64 12.77
C THR A 165 -1.12 25.20 11.29
N PRO A 166 -0.34 25.80 10.36
CA PRO A 166 -0.32 25.29 8.99
C PRO A 166 0.28 23.88 8.88
N LEU A 167 1.28 23.53 9.70
CA LEU A 167 1.84 22.17 9.73
C LEU A 167 0.79 21.13 10.15
N GLU A 168 0.01 21.40 11.20
CA GLU A 168 -1.10 20.55 11.63
C GLU A 168 -2.11 20.37 10.49
N THR A 169 -2.52 21.48 9.85
CA THR A 169 -3.47 21.45 8.72
C THR A 169 -2.92 20.64 7.54
N VAL A 170 -1.64 20.79 7.19
CA VAL A 170 -0.98 20.00 6.13
C VAL A 170 -0.99 18.51 6.50
N THR A 171 -0.63 18.18 7.74
CA THR A 171 -0.55 16.79 8.23
C THR A 171 -1.93 16.12 8.23
N GLU A 172 -2.98 16.81 8.70
CA GLU A 172 -4.36 16.32 8.65
C GLU A 172 -4.84 16.08 7.21
N THR A 173 -4.54 17.00 6.30
CA THR A 173 -4.90 16.89 4.89
C THR A 173 -4.20 15.71 4.24
N ALA A 174 -2.90 15.57 4.49
CA ALA A 174 -2.08 14.50 3.96
C ALA A 174 -2.53 13.14 4.53
N THR A 175 -2.92 13.07 5.79
CA THR A 175 -3.48 11.87 6.44
C THR A 175 -4.85 11.50 5.86
N THR A 176 -5.69 12.49 5.57
CA THR A 176 -6.99 12.27 4.91
C THR A 176 -6.79 11.69 3.52
N LEU A 177 -5.93 12.32 2.71
CA LEU A 177 -5.57 11.83 1.37
C LEU A 177 -5.06 10.39 1.44
N GLN A 178 -4.16 10.10 2.38
CA GLN A 178 -3.59 8.77 2.55
C GLN A 178 -4.64 7.72 2.95
N SER A 179 -5.60 8.10 3.78
CA SER A 179 -6.72 7.22 4.16
C SER A 179 -7.63 6.92 2.96
N ASP A 180 -7.94 7.93 2.14
CA ASP A 180 -8.72 7.73 0.90
C ASP A 180 -7.98 6.81 -0.09
N LEU A 181 -6.65 6.93 -0.21
CA LEU A 181 -5.84 6.06 -1.06
C LEU A 181 -5.83 4.60 -0.58
N ARG A 182 -5.75 4.35 0.74
CA ARG A 182 -5.89 2.99 1.29
C ARG A 182 -7.26 2.40 1.00
N GLU A 183 -8.33 3.17 1.15
CA GLU A 183 -9.69 2.73 0.84
C GLU A 183 -9.80 2.31 -0.64
N VAL A 184 -9.19 3.05 -1.57
CA VAL A 184 -9.16 2.65 -2.99
C VAL A 184 -8.48 1.29 -3.19
N VAL A 185 -7.36 1.04 -2.51
CA VAL A 185 -6.66 -0.25 -2.59
C VAL A 185 -7.52 -1.38 -2.01
N GLU A 186 -8.15 -1.19 -0.85
CA GLU A 186 -9.07 -2.17 -0.24
C GLU A 186 -10.27 -2.49 -1.14
N LEU A 187 -10.85 -1.48 -1.79
CA LEU A 187 -11.92 -1.67 -2.78
C LEU A 187 -11.41 -2.47 -4.00
N GLY A 188 -10.18 -2.22 -4.45
CA GLY A 188 -9.53 -3.00 -5.51
C GLY A 188 -9.29 -4.46 -5.10
N GLU A 189 -8.85 -4.72 -3.88
CA GLU A 189 -8.73 -6.06 -3.31
C GLU A 189 -10.10 -6.76 -3.16
N THR A 190 -11.16 -5.99 -2.93
CA THR A 190 -12.54 -6.48 -2.91
C THR A 190 -13.01 -6.90 -4.31
N VAL A 191 -12.56 -6.24 -5.38
CA VAL A 191 -12.81 -6.70 -6.76
C VAL A 191 -12.23 -8.10 -6.95
N VAL A 192 -10.98 -8.32 -6.54
CA VAL A 192 -10.28 -9.61 -6.68
C VAL A 192 -10.97 -10.70 -5.85
N THR A 193 -11.39 -10.38 -4.63
CA THR A 193 -12.18 -11.31 -3.82
C THR A 193 -13.53 -11.65 -4.48
N GLY A 194 -14.18 -10.67 -5.12
CA GLY A 194 -15.40 -10.88 -5.89
C GLY A 194 -15.24 -11.74 -7.15
N LEU A 195 -14.01 -11.98 -7.59
CA LEU A 195 -13.64 -12.91 -8.66
C LEU A 195 -13.29 -14.31 -8.13
N ASP A 196 -13.61 -14.59 -6.86
CA ASP A 196 -13.23 -15.82 -6.15
C ASP A 196 -11.71 -16.07 -6.14
N ARG A 197 -10.92 -14.99 -6.10
CA ARG A 197 -9.45 -15.03 -5.98
C ARG A 197 -8.99 -14.41 -4.68
N CYS A 198 -7.90 -14.92 -4.13
CA CYS A 198 -7.26 -14.32 -2.97
C CYS A 198 -6.65 -12.97 -3.35
N HIS A 199 -7.01 -11.90 -2.65
CA HIS A 199 -6.43 -10.58 -2.90
C HIS A 199 -4.91 -10.52 -2.64
N GLY A 200 -4.31 -11.46 -1.92
CA GLY A 200 -2.87 -11.46 -1.68
C GLY A 200 -2.03 -12.18 -2.73
N CYS A 201 -2.36 -13.44 -3.01
CA CYS A 201 -1.59 -14.30 -3.91
C CYS A 201 -2.30 -14.63 -5.22
N PHE A 202 -3.52 -14.11 -5.42
CA PHE A 202 -4.37 -14.36 -6.59
C PHE A 202 -4.80 -15.81 -6.82
N GLU A 203 -4.42 -16.74 -5.94
CA GLU A 203 -4.89 -18.13 -6.00
C GLU A 203 -6.42 -18.21 -5.85
N PRO A 204 -7.09 -19.19 -6.51
CA PRO A 204 -8.51 -19.39 -6.32
C PRO A 204 -8.84 -19.63 -4.84
N LEU A 205 -9.89 -18.97 -4.37
CA LEU A 205 -10.46 -19.26 -3.06
C LEU A 205 -11.26 -20.56 -3.19
N GLU A 206 -10.76 -21.65 -2.61
CA GLU A 206 -11.47 -22.93 -2.59
C GLU A 206 -12.89 -22.72 -2.04
N GLY A 207 -13.88 -23.12 -2.83
CA GLY A 207 -15.23 -22.57 -2.77
C GLY A 207 -15.82 -22.43 -1.37
N ALA A 208 -16.47 -21.30 -1.15
CA ALA A 208 -17.52 -21.09 -0.16
C ALA A 208 -18.76 -21.99 -0.40
N ALA A 209 -18.60 -23.14 -1.05
CA ALA A 209 -19.62 -24.15 -1.24
C ALA A 209 -19.55 -25.16 -0.08
N ALA A 210 -20.53 -25.05 0.81
CA ALA A 210 -20.98 -26.04 1.80
C ALA A 210 -20.11 -26.24 3.06
N SER A 211 -20.26 -25.32 4.01
CA SER A 211 -20.52 -25.76 5.40
C SER A 211 -21.79 -25.09 5.90
N GLU A 212 -22.90 -25.84 5.93
CA GLU A 212 -24.17 -25.48 6.58
C GLU A 212 -24.06 -25.33 8.12
N SER A 213 -22.87 -25.03 8.64
CA SER A 213 -22.60 -24.95 10.07
C SER A 213 -21.32 -24.14 10.30
N GLY A 214 -21.45 -22.81 10.32
CA GLY A 214 -20.40 -21.91 10.83
C GLY A 214 -20.08 -20.75 9.90
N SER A 215 -20.62 -19.59 10.23
CA SER A 215 -20.23 -18.27 9.72
C SER A 215 -18.74 -18.04 9.99
N GLY A 216 -17.91 -18.07 8.95
CA GLY A 216 -16.49 -17.74 9.04
C GLY A 216 -15.83 -17.89 7.68
N THR A 217 -15.56 -16.78 7.01
CA THR A 217 -14.75 -16.73 5.79
C THR A 217 -13.40 -17.38 6.11
N ARG A 218 -13.04 -18.48 5.42
CA ARG A 218 -11.73 -19.11 5.65
C ARG A 218 -10.64 -18.26 5.00
N ALA A 219 -9.55 -18.04 5.72
CA ALA A 219 -8.31 -17.51 5.18
C ALA A 219 -7.84 -18.33 3.97
N CYS A 220 -7.12 -17.68 3.05
CA CYS A 220 -6.54 -18.34 1.88
C CYS A 220 -5.62 -19.49 2.28
N GLY A 221 -5.76 -20.66 1.66
CA GLY A 221 -4.92 -21.83 1.95
C GLY A 221 -3.44 -21.63 1.60
N THR A 222 -3.13 -20.70 0.69
CA THR A 222 -1.77 -20.43 0.21
C THR A 222 -1.06 -19.36 1.03
N CYS A 223 -1.67 -18.18 1.17
CA CYS A 223 -1.03 -17.04 1.84
C CYS A 223 -1.64 -16.67 3.20
N ALA A 224 -2.64 -17.42 3.66
CA ALA A 224 -3.33 -17.22 4.95
C ALA A 224 -4.02 -15.86 5.15
N LEU A 225 -4.17 -15.04 4.09
CA LEU A 225 -4.92 -13.79 4.17
C LEU A 225 -6.43 -14.02 4.17
N GLU A 226 -7.14 -13.27 5.01
CA GLU A 226 -8.60 -13.28 5.07
C GLU A 226 -9.19 -12.57 3.85
N PRO A 227 -10.12 -13.18 3.09
CA PRO A 227 -10.73 -12.53 1.94
C PRO A 227 -11.44 -11.22 2.32
N ARG A 228 -11.38 -10.20 1.44
CA ARG A 228 -12.09 -8.94 1.67
C ARG A 228 -13.60 -9.17 1.59
N SER A 229 -14.37 -8.51 2.45
CA SER A 229 -15.81 -8.69 2.44
C SER A 229 -16.43 -8.15 1.16
N THR A 230 -17.23 -8.98 0.49
CA THR A 230 -18.01 -8.59 -0.70
C THR A 230 -19.48 -8.31 -0.36
N ASP A 231 -19.87 -8.38 0.92
CA ASP A 231 -21.27 -8.34 1.35
C ASP A 231 -21.97 -7.05 0.91
N ASP A 232 -21.31 -5.90 1.11
CA ASP A 232 -21.79 -4.58 0.71
C ASP A 232 -21.86 -4.38 -0.80
N TRP A 233 -21.32 -5.33 -1.58
CA TRP A 233 -21.22 -5.27 -3.03
C TRP A 233 -22.06 -6.31 -3.74
N ARG A 234 -22.83 -7.13 -3.02
CA ARG A 234 -23.73 -8.12 -3.63
C ARG A 234 -24.85 -7.44 -4.42
N ARG A 235 -25.25 -8.06 -5.54
CA ARG A 235 -26.41 -7.64 -6.32
C ARG A 235 -27.69 -7.86 -5.51
N SER A 236 -28.62 -6.91 -5.56
CA SER A 236 -29.93 -7.05 -4.90
C SER A 236 -30.82 -8.13 -5.55
N ALA A 237 -30.54 -8.48 -6.81
CA ALA A 237 -31.22 -9.53 -7.56
C ALA A 237 -30.17 -10.38 -8.31
N GLY A 238 -29.84 -11.54 -7.77
CA GLY A 238 -28.88 -12.50 -8.36
C GLY A 238 -27.79 -12.93 -7.38
N ASP A 239 -27.00 -13.91 -7.82
CA ASP A 239 -25.78 -14.31 -7.12
C ASP A 239 -24.58 -13.52 -7.67
N GLY A 240 -23.64 -13.16 -6.80
CA GLY A 240 -22.40 -12.46 -7.17
C GLY A 240 -22.36 -10.93 -7.00
N VAL A 241 -21.17 -10.38 -7.26
CA VAL A 241 -20.79 -8.99 -6.98
C VAL A 241 -21.25 -8.02 -8.07
N ALA A 242 -21.81 -6.87 -7.66
CA ALA A 242 -22.17 -5.74 -8.50
C ALA A 242 -20.93 -4.90 -8.85
N PHE A 243 -20.05 -5.43 -9.72
CA PHE A 243 -18.79 -4.80 -10.10
C PHE A 243 -18.95 -3.36 -10.61
N GLU A 244 -19.98 -3.05 -11.39
CA GLU A 244 -20.23 -1.68 -11.87
C GLU A 244 -20.37 -0.66 -10.72
N ARG A 245 -21.03 -1.05 -9.63
CA ARG A 245 -21.16 -0.20 -8.44
C ARG A 245 -19.82 -0.03 -7.73
N LEU A 246 -19.08 -1.14 -7.56
CA LEU A 246 -17.75 -1.12 -6.95
C LEU A 246 -16.77 -0.25 -7.76
N PHE A 247 -16.78 -0.37 -9.08
CA PHE A 247 -15.98 0.44 -9.99
C PHE A 247 -16.36 1.92 -9.93
N SER A 248 -17.66 2.24 -9.86
CA SER A 248 -18.10 3.61 -9.68
C SER A 248 -17.54 4.19 -8.39
N THR A 249 -17.62 3.44 -7.27
CA THR A 249 -17.08 3.90 -5.98
C THR A 249 -15.57 4.10 -6.02
N ILE A 250 -14.81 3.17 -6.61
CA ILE A 250 -13.34 3.33 -6.81
C ILE A 250 -13.05 4.63 -7.58
N ASN A 251 -13.75 4.85 -8.69
CA ASN A 251 -13.55 6.05 -9.52
C ASN A 251 -13.98 7.34 -8.82
N ASP A 252 -15.06 7.32 -8.05
CA ASP A 252 -15.54 8.47 -7.29
C ASP A 252 -14.53 8.83 -6.19
N ARG A 253 -13.95 7.83 -5.51
CA ARG A 253 -12.88 8.02 -4.52
C ARG A 253 -11.62 8.59 -5.15
N LEU A 254 -11.15 8.04 -6.28
CA LEU A 254 -10.01 8.58 -7.02
C LEU A 254 -10.23 10.01 -7.51
N ARG A 255 -11.47 10.39 -7.86
CA ARG A 255 -11.76 11.80 -8.19
C ARG A 255 -11.71 12.68 -6.93
N GLY A 256 -12.19 12.18 -5.80
CA GLY A 256 -12.08 12.85 -4.50
C GLY A 256 -10.64 13.13 -4.08
N THR A 257 -9.72 12.18 -4.28
CA THR A 257 -8.30 12.36 -3.95
C THR A 257 -7.66 13.50 -4.74
N SER A 258 -8.11 13.80 -5.96
CA SER A 258 -7.66 14.97 -6.73
C SER A 258 -7.95 16.28 -5.99
N THR A 259 -9.18 16.46 -5.47
CA THR A 259 -9.55 17.65 -4.69
C THR A 259 -8.73 17.78 -3.42
N THR A 260 -8.49 16.67 -2.70
CA THR A 260 -7.65 16.67 -1.50
C THR A 260 -6.18 16.98 -1.83
N THR A 261 -5.69 16.52 -2.98
CA THR A 261 -4.32 16.77 -3.47
C THR A 261 -4.10 18.23 -3.83
N GLU A 262 -5.08 18.88 -4.47
CA GLU A 262 -5.06 20.32 -4.74
C GLU A 262 -4.99 21.11 -3.43
N ALA A 263 -5.87 20.79 -2.48
CA ALA A 263 -5.87 21.42 -1.16
C ALA A 263 -4.55 21.21 -0.41
N LEU A 264 -3.97 20.01 -0.47
CA LEU A 264 -2.66 19.71 0.12
C LEU A 264 -1.54 20.54 -0.51
N THR A 265 -1.57 20.69 -1.83
CA THR A 265 -0.57 21.48 -2.57
C THR A 265 -0.62 22.93 -2.17
N ASP A 266 -1.81 23.54 -2.13
CA ASP A 266 -2.01 24.93 -1.71
C ASP A 266 -1.54 25.17 -0.28
N ARG A 267 -1.92 24.27 0.65
CA ARG A 267 -1.52 24.34 2.07
C ARG A 267 -0.01 24.17 2.26
N THR A 268 0.59 23.24 1.52
CA THR A 268 2.05 23.02 1.53
C THR A 268 2.80 24.25 1.02
N MET A 269 2.28 24.91 -0.02
CA MET A 269 2.88 26.13 -0.58
C MET A 269 2.83 27.29 0.41
N ALA A 270 1.69 27.50 1.07
CA ALA A 270 1.56 28.54 2.11
C ALA A 270 2.50 28.30 3.31
N LEU A 271 2.64 27.04 3.75
CA LEU A 271 3.59 26.67 4.80
C LEU A 271 5.04 26.88 4.34
N ALA A 272 5.37 26.51 3.09
CA ALA A 272 6.68 26.71 2.50
C ALA A 272 7.10 28.19 2.47
N GLU A 273 6.19 29.09 2.07
CA GLU A 273 6.42 30.54 2.09
C GLU A 273 6.78 31.01 3.51
N THR A 274 5.98 30.58 4.50
CA THR A 274 6.23 30.91 5.92
C THR A 274 7.58 30.39 6.41
N LEU A 275 8.00 29.20 5.99
CA LEU A 275 9.28 28.61 6.38
C LEU A 275 10.49 29.32 5.77
N LEU A 276 10.32 30.00 4.63
CA LEU A 276 11.38 30.67 3.87
C LEU A 276 11.51 32.18 4.14
N GLU A 277 10.56 32.80 4.86
CA GLU A 277 10.49 34.25 5.10
C GLU A 277 11.38 34.79 6.26
N GLU A 278 12.29 34.00 6.81
CA GLU A 278 13.25 34.40 7.87
C GLU A 278 14.71 34.04 7.55
#